data_AF-A0AAX6IK27-F1
#
_entry.id   AF-A0AAX6IK27-F1
#
_cell.length_a   1.000
_cell.length_b   1.000
_cell.length_c   1.000
_cell.angle_alpha   90.00
_cell.angle_beta   90.00
_cell.angle_gamma   90.00
#
_symmetry.space_group_name_H-M   'P 1'
#
loop_
_entity.id
_entity.type
_entity.pdbx_description
1 polymer ?
#
loop_
_entity_poly.entity_id
_entity_poly.type
_entity_poly.pdbx_seq_one_letter_code
_entity_poly.pdbx_strand_id
1 'polypeptide(L)'
;MAMAMAMDSSSSSPCSLDSEYAEQIAALLAPPPPQLSDDYYDKLIEDRKCQGIRVKDKNKFGKGVYADMEFKEGELVLKDEMLAAAQHSSNKVDCLVCSHCFCYIGSIELQIGRKLLLQDMGLSDKKECHHGTYSSTSEESCGAELLEEDENEDTVMDDDDAESSHNRKESCLSKEVLESLINGDLSLPYTKQFVLPPVISCPGGCEEEHYCSKLCAESDWESFHSLLCTGEKVGSSRRAALLKFIEHANRTNDIFILAAKVISYAILKYKKLRGHLEDGKQKTRLDLMNGSKFSLFLESWKPISMGFKRRWWDCIALPDDVAVCDETPFRMQIRDLAYASLQLLKDAIFDPECAPLFSLEIYGHIIGMFELNNLDLVVASPVEDYFIYIDDLPVPEKEEAEKLTRPFLDALGDDYSVCCEGTAFFPLQSCMNHSCCPNAKAFKRDEDRDGKAVIIALQPISKGEEITISYIDEDLPYGERQALLADYGFRCTCEKCSDEKEP
;
A
#
# COMPACT_ATOMS: atom_id res chain seq x y z
N MET A 1 -2.47 -39.00 0.46
CA MET A 1 -1.11 -39.38 0.89
C MET A 1 -0.16 -38.94 -0.22
N ALA A 2 0.12 -37.64 -0.25
CA ALA A 2 1.08 -37.03 -1.17
C ALA A 2 2.24 -36.57 -0.30
N MET A 3 3.42 -37.17 -0.54
CA MET A 3 4.64 -36.79 0.16
C MET A 3 5.00 -35.38 -0.26
N ALA A 4 4.94 -34.44 0.69
CA ALA A 4 5.68 -33.20 0.59
C ALA A 4 7.16 -33.59 0.45
N MET A 5 7.70 -33.46 -0.76
CA MET A 5 9.14 -33.46 -0.95
C MET A 5 9.65 -32.18 -0.29
N ALA A 6 10.18 -32.34 0.92
CA ALA A 6 11.06 -31.36 1.51
C ALA A 6 12.24 -31.18 0.55
N MET A 7 12.23 -30.09 -0.20
CA MET A 7 13.42 -29.63 -0.90
C MET A 7 14.39 -29.15 0.18
N ASP A 8 15.44 -29.94 0.35
CA ASP A 8 16.59 -29.64 1.18
C ASP A 8 17.38 -28.48 0.54
N SER A 9 17.03 -27.24 0.89
CA SER A 9 17.80 -26.05 0.55
C SER A 9 18.76 -25.72 1.70
N SER A 10 19.76 -26.57 1.92
CA SER A 10 20.81 -26.36 2.92
C SER A 10 21.84 -25.29 2.48
N SER A 11 21.40 -24.11 2.04
CA SER A 11 22.25 -22.92 2.10
C SER A 11 22.01 -22.28 3.46
N SER A 12 22.97 -22.39 4.37
CA SER A 12 22.97 -21.61 5.61
C SER A 12 22.62 -20.15 5.30
N SER A 13 21.68 -19.55 6.05
CA SER A 13 21.30 -18.16 5.84
C SER A 13 22.55 -17.25 5.80
N PRO A 14 22.64 -16.30 4.86
CA PRO A 14 23.75 -15.35 4.81
C PRO A 14 23.76 -14.40 6.02
N CYS A 15 22.65 -14.30 6.77
CA CYS A 15 22.55 -13.48 7.97
C CYS A 15 22.95 -14.27 9.22
N SER A 16 24.03 -13.87 9.90
CA SER A 16 24.47 -14.53 11.14
C SER A 16 23.41 -14.50 12.25
N LEU A 17 22.58 -13.44 12.28
CA LEU A 17 21.53 -13.26 13.28
C LEU A 17 20.46 -14.35 13.22
N ASP A 18 20.24 -14.96 12.05
CA ASP A 18 19.26 -16.04 11.89
C ASP A 18 19.68 -17.27 12.71
N SER A 19 20.98 -17.56 12.75
CA SER A 19 21.53 -18.64 13.57
C SER A 19 21.69 -18.26 15.04
N GLU A 20 22.08 -17.00 15.33
CA GLU A 20 22.32 -16.52 16.69
C GLU A 20 21.03 -16.39 17.51
N TYR A 21 19.93 -15.97 16.87
CA TYR A 21 18.64 -15.70 17.51
C TYR A 21 17.54 -16.67 17.07
N ALA A 22 17.90 -17.87 16.62
CA ALA A 22 16.98 -18.84 16.02
C ALA A 22 15.73 -19.11 16.89
N GLU A 23 15.91 -19.28 18.21
CA GLU A 23 14.79 -19.51 19.14
C GLU A 23 13.85 -18.30 19.27
N GLN A 24 14.41 -17.08 19.34
CA GLN A 24 13.59 -15.86 19.41
C GLN A 24 12.85 -15.59 18.11
N ILE A 25 13.52 -15.80 16.97
CA ILE A 25 12.94 -15.65 15.64
C ILE A 25 11.78 -16.63 15.47
N ALA A 26 11.97 -17.90 15.85
CA ALA A 26 10.92 -18.91 15.81
C ALA A 26 9.72 -18.51 16.69
N ALA A 27 9.94 -17.94 17.88
CA ALA A 27 8.86 -17.48 18.75
C ALA A 27 8.11 -16.25 18.20
N LEU A 28 8.79 -15.33 17.49
CA LEU A 28 8.15 -14.17 16.85
C LEU A 28 7.32 -14.55 15.62
N LEU A 29 7.76 -15.58 14.89
CA LEU A 29 7.10 -16.05 13.68
C LEU A 29 6.01 -17.10 13.95
N ALA A 30 5.99 -17.68 15.17
CA ALA A 30 4.96 -18.61 15.55
C ALA A 30 3.55 -17.97 15.45
N PRO A 31 2.57 -18.68 14.87
CA PRO A 31 1.20 -18.17 14.82
C PRO A 31 0.65 -17.99 16.24
N PRO A 32 -0.09 -16.91 16.52
CA PRO A 32 -0.69 -16.69 17.82
C PRO A 32 -1.73 -17.79 18.12
N PRO A 33 -1.85 -18.26 19.37
CA PRO A 33 -2.94 -19.14 19.77
C PRO A 33 -4.32 -18.53 19.43
N PRO A 34 -5.32 -19.32 18.99
CA PRO A 34 -6.62 -18.80 18.56
C PRO A 34 -7.30 -17.87 19.57
N GLN A 35 -7.28 -18.23 20.86
CA GLN A 35 -7.86 -17.39 21.92
C GLN A 35 -7.18 -16.01 22.03
N LEU A 36 -5.86 -15.96 21.90
CA LEU A 36 -5.11 -14.69 21.94
C LEU A 36 -5.32 -13.85 20.68
N SER A 37 -5.62 -14.50 19.56
CA SER A 37 -6.03 -13.85 18.32
C SER A 37 -7.42 -13.22 18.47
N ASP A 38 -8.40 -13.99 18.95
CA ASP A 38 -9.77 -13.49 19.18
C ASP A 38 -9.77 -12.30 20.16
N ASP A 39 -9.09 -12.43 21.30
CA ASP A 39 -8.97 -11.34 22.30
C ASP A 39 -8.32 -10.08 21.72
N TYR A 40 -7.34 -10.24 20.82
CA TYR A 40 -6.68 -9.12 20.15
C TYR A 40 -7.65 -8.38 19.23
N TYR A 41 -8.41 -9.10 18.41
CA TYR A 41 -9.34 -8.49 17.46
C TYR A 41 -10.56 -7.89 18.15
N ASP A 42 -11.10 -8.52 19.19
CA ASP A 42 -12.18 -7.94 19.99
C ASP A 42 -11.75 -6.59 20.59
N LYS A 43 -10.54 -6.53 21.16
CA LYS A 43 -9.98 -5.27 21.66
C LYS A 43 -9.74 -4.27 20.54
N LEU A 44 -9.22 -4.69 19.40
CA LEU A 44 -8.95 -3.80 18.27
C LEU A 44 -10.24 -3.17 17.72
N ILE A 45 -11.31 -3.96 17.60
CA ILE A 45 -12.64 -3.52 17.19
C ILE A 45 -13.19 -2.51 18.20
N GLU A 46 -13.06 -2.77 19.50
CA GLU A 46 -13.47 -1.85 20.57
C GLU A 46 -12.69 -0.52 20.51
N ASP A 47 -11.35 -0.58 20.47
CA ASP A 47 -10.47 0.58 20.44
C ASP A 47 -10.73 1.47 19.21
N ARG A 48 -10.98 0.85 18.04
CA ARG A 48 -11.30 1.53 16.78
C ARG A 48 -12.77 1.91 16.64
N LYS A 49 -13.61 1.50 17.59
CA LYS A 49 -15.08 1.73 17.58
C LYS A 49 -15.74 1.19 16.30
N CYS A 50 -15.21 0.10 15.75
CA CYS A 50 -15.85 -0.62 14.67
C CYS A 50 -17.11 -1.30 15.23
N GLN A 51 -18.22 -1.25 14.50
CA GLN A 51 -19.49 -1.84 14.93
C GLN A 51 -19.90 -2.95 13.98
N GLY A 52 -20.59 -3.96 14.51
CA GLY A 52 -21.31 -4.91 13.67
C GLY A 52 -20.47 -6.01 13.04
N ILE A 53 -19.20 -6.15 13.41
CA ILE A 53 -18.32 -7.22 12.95
C ILE A 53 -17.63 -7.94 14.11
N ARG A 54 -17.19 -9.18 13.87
CA ARG A 54 -16.27 -9.93 14.73
C ARG A 54 -15.28 -10.71 13.87
N VAL A 55 -14.06 -10.88 14.35
CA VAL A 55 -13.08 -11.78 13.75
C VAL A 55 -13.11 -13.11 14.50
N LYS A 56 -13.03 -14.23 13.78
CA LYS A 56 -12.93 -15.57 14.38
C LYS A 56 -11.96 -16.43 13.60
N ASP A 57 -11.17 -17.24 14.30
CA ASP A 57 -10.39 -18.30 13.65
C ASP A 57 -11.21 -19.59 13.50
N LYS A 58 -11.50 -19.97 12.26
CA LYS A 58 -12.00 -21.30 11.92
C LYS A 58 -10.85 -22.06 11.29
N ASN A 59 -10.19 -22.94 12.06
CA ASN A 59 -9.07 -23.84 11.71
C ASN A 59 -8.97 -24.38 10.25
N LYS A 60 -10.08 -24.44 9.49
CA LYS A 60 -10.12 -24.87 8.08
C LYS A 60 -9.71 -23.76 7.09
N PHE A 61 -10.10 -22.51 7.34
CA PHE A 61 -9.86 -21.36 6.45
C PHE A 61 -9.02 -20.27 7.12
N GLY A 62 -8.60 -20.49 8.37
CA GLY A 62 -7.92 -19.48 9.18
C GLY A 62 -8.91 -18.46 9.73
N LYS A 63 -8.47 -17.20 9.81
CA LYS A 63 -9.30 -16.10 10.30
C LYS A 63 -10.39 -15.75 9.28
N GLY A 64 -11.54 -15.31 9.79
CA GLY A 64 -12.66 -14.79 8.98
C GLY A 64 -13.34 -13.64 9.70
N VAL A 65 -13.89 -12.69 8.94
CA VAL A 65 -14.74 -11.62 9.47
C VAL A 65 -16.21 -12.03 9.35
N TYR A 66 -16.97 -11.86 10.42
CA TYR A 66 -18.38 -12.23 10.49
C TYR A 66 -19.22 -11.06 10.94
N ALA A 67 -20.41 -10.92 10.36
CA ALA A 67 -21.36 -9.91 10.76
C ALA A 67 -21.89 -10.22 12.18
N ASP A 68 -21.87 -9.22 13.08
CA ASP A 68 -22.54 -9.26 14.38
C ASP A 68 -23.88 -8.51 14.39
N MET A 69 -24.21 -7.86 13.28
CA MET A 69 -25.54 -7.30 13.02
C MET A 69 -25.94 -7.55 11.56
N GLU A 70 -27.12 -7.08 11.18
CA GLU A 70 -27.55 -7.10 9.79
C GLU A 70 -27.03 -5.85 9.09
N PHE A 71 -26.58 -5.99 7.84
CA PHE A 71 -26.23 -4.88 6.96
C PHE A 71 -27.14 -4.87 5.74
N LYS A 72 -27.51 -3.68 5.26
CA LYS A 72 -28.18 -3.50 3.98
C LYS A 72 -27.17 -3.35 2.86
N GLU A 73 -27.61 -3.60 1.62
CA GLU A 73 -26.85 -3.26 0.43
C GLU A 73 -26.42 -1.78 0.44
N GLY A 74 -25.16 -1.51 0.10
CA GLY A 74 -24.54 -0.20 0.12
C GLY A 74 -24.13 0.30 1.50
N GLU A 75 -24.45 -0.41 2.58
CA GLU A 75 -24.11 0.01 3.94
C GLU A 75 -22.62 -0.16 4.23
N LEU A 76 -22.09 0.77 5.04
CA LEU A 76 -20.71 0.71 5.50
C LEU A 76 -20.54 -0.44 6.50
N VAL A 77 -19.73 -1.43 6.12
CA VAL A 77 -19.41 -2.59 6.96
C VAL A 77 -18.19 -2.30 7.84
N LEU A 78 -17.15 -1.69 7.26
CA LEU A 78 -15.89 -1.45 7.97
C LEU A 78 -15.16 -0.23 7.39
N LYS A 79 -14.61 0.60 8.28
CA LYS A 79 -13.50 1.52 7.97
C LYS A 79 -12.27 1.07 8.76
N ASP A 80 -11.30 0.48 8.07
CA ASP A 80 -10.12 -0.08 8.71
C ASP A 80 -8.92 0.86 8.61
N GLU A 81 -8.25 1.06 9.74
CA GLU A 81 -7.04 1.88 9.81
C GLU A 81 -5.80 1.03 9.54
N MET A 82 -4.89 1.58 8.74
CA MET A 82 -3.61 0.94 8.43
C MET A 82 -2.81 0.72 9.71
N LEU A 83 -2.23 -0.47 9.87
CA LEU A 83 -1.17 -0.67 10.86
C LEU A 83 0.14 -0.06 10.38
N ALA A 84 0.43 -0.22 9.10
CA ALA A 84 1.59 0.35 8.42
C ALA A 84 1.21 0.60 6.96
N ALA A 85 1.64 1.74 6.43
CA ALA A 85 1.40 2.14 5.05
C ALA A 85 2.49 3.09 4.55
N ALA A 86 2.69 3.12 3.23
CA ALA A 86 3.59 4.05 2.56
C ALA A 86 3.02 4.39 1.17
N GLN A 87 3.08 5.68 0.82
CA GLN A 87 2.81 6.15 -0.53
C GLN A 87 3.96 5.71 -1.43
N HIS A 88 3.66 5.27 -2.65
CA HIS A 88 4.70 4.90 -3.61
C HIS A 88 5.60 6.11 -3.92
N SER A 89 6.91 5.88 -4.06
CA SER A 89 7.89 6.97 -4.19
C SER A 89 7.69 7.78 -5.48
N SER A 90 7.27 7.14 -6.56
CA SER A 90 6.90 7.81 -7.82
C SER A 90 5.64 8.67 -7.63
N ASN A 91 4.62 8.14 -6.96
CA ASN A 91 3.35 8.83 -6.70
C ASN A 91 3.51 10.08 -5.81
N LYS A 92 4.57 10.17 -4.99
CA LYS A 92 4.90 11.37 -4.20
C LYS A 92 5.15 12.60 -5.07
N VAL A 93 5.50 12.45 -6.35
CA VAL A 93 5.65 13.57 -7.29
C VAL A 93 4.29 14.15 -7.65
N ASP A 94 3.33 13.27 -7.91
CA ASP A 94 1.99 13.63 -8.36
C ASP A 94 1.06 14.08 -7.23
N CYS A 95 1.22 13.49 -6.04
CA CYS A 95 0.28 13.65 -4.94
C CYS A 95 0.99 14.10 -3.66
N LEU A 96 0.68 15.30 -3.19
CA LEU A 96 1.13 15.78 -1.88
C LEU A 96 0.07 15.45 -0.82
N VAL A 97 0.33 14.41 -0.04
CA VAL A 97 -0.58 13.91 0.99
C VAL A 97 0.06 13.90 2.37
N CYS A 98 -0.76 13.71 3.41
CA CYS A 98 -0.30 13.43 4.76
C CYS A 98 0.40 12.07 4.85
N SER A 99 1.62 12.03 5.33
CA SER A 99 2.44 10.81 5.51
C SER A 99 1.88 9.79 6.54
N HIS A 100 0.88 10.20 7.32
CA HIS A 100 0.24 9.35 8.32
C HIS A 100 -1.13 8.81 7.88
N CYS A 101 -2.03 9.70 7.43
CA CYS A 101 -3.40 9.33 7.06
C CYS A 101 -3.69 9.42 5.56
N PHE A 102 -2.74 9.86 4.74
CA PHE A 102 -2.82 9.89 3.28
C PHE A 102 -3.92 10.77 2.67
N CYS A 103 -4.57 11.62 3.46
CA CYS A 103 -5.41 12.66 2.89
C CYS A 103 -4.54 13.71 2.17
N TYR A 104 -5.06 14.28 1.09
CA TYR A 104 -4.44 15.42 0.41
C TYR A 104 -4.34 16.63 1.34
N ILE A 105 -3.28 17.42 1.20
CA ILE A 105 -2.98 18.58 2.06
C ILE A 105 -2.62 19.83 1.23
N GLY A 106 -2.75 21.02 1.82
CA GLY A 106 -2.44 22.29 1.17
C GLY A 106 -3.63 22.92 0.46
N SER A 107 -3.52 23.15 -0.84
CA SER A 107 -4.57 23.71 -1.70
C SER A 107 -4.56 23.07 -3.07
N ILE A 108 -5.63 23.25 -3.84
CA ILE A 108 -5.69 22.81 -5.25
C ILE A 108 -4.54 23.42 -6.05
N GLU A 109 -4.27 24.71 -5.84
CA GLU A 109 -3.16 25.41 -6.48
C GLU A 109 -1.80 24.79 -6.14
N LEU A 110 -1.58 24.42 -4.86
CA LEU A 110 -0.34 23.76 -4.45
C LEU A 110 -0.19 22.37 -5.09
N GLN A 111 -1.25 21.58 -5.17
CA GLN A 111 -1.22 20.26 -5.81
C GLN A 111 -0.85 20.37 -7.30
N ILE A 112 -1.54 21.24 -8.03
CA ILE A 112 -1.30 21.48 -9.47
C ILE A 112 0.11 22.02 -9.70
N GLY A 113 0.47 23.10 -8.99
CA GLY A 113 1.75 23.79 -9.17
C GLY A 113 2.94 22.89 -8.85
N ARG A 114 2.88 22.13 -7.74
CA ARG A 114 3.95 21.21 -7.36
C ARG A 114 4.11 20.08 -8.37
N LYS A 115 3.00 19.48 -8.82
CA LYS A 115 3.03 18.40 -9.80
C LYS A 115 3.70 18.83 -11.10
N LEU A 116 3.21 19.91 -11.71
CA LEU A 116 3.76 20.42 -12.97
C LEU A 116 5.24 20.82 -12.83
N LEU A 117 5.62 21.47 -11.72
CA LEU A 117 7.00 21.88 -11.49
C LEU A 117 7.95 20.66 -11.39
N LEU A 118 7.54 19.60 -10.71
CA LEU A 118 8.37 18.40 -10.56
C LEU A 118 8.40 17.56 -11.84
N GLN A 119 7.31 17.52 -12.60
CA GLN A 119 7.25 16.90 -13.93
C GLN A 119 8.22 17.58 -14.91
N ASP A 120 8.30 18.92 -14.90
CA ASP A 120 9.26 19.70 -15.71
C ASP A 120 10.73 19.40 -15.35
N MET A 121 11.00 19.04 -14.09
CA MET A 121 12.33 18.63 -13.63
C MET A 121 12.68 17.19 -14.03
N GLY A 122 11.79 16.47 -14.73
CA GLY A 122 11.99 15.08 -15.16
C GLY A 122 11.92 14.07 -14.02
N LEU A 123 11.25 14.42 -12.90
CA LEU A 123 11.14 13.55 -11.72
C LEU A 123 9.91 12.62 -11.75
N SER A 124 9.00 12.79 -12.70
CA SER A 124 7.91 11.84 -12.93
C SER A 124 8.40 10.72 -13.82
N ASP A 125 8.59 9.54 -13.23
CA ASP A 125 8.78 8.29 -13.99
C ASP A 125 7.41 7.92 -14.59
N LYS A 126 7.27 8.08 -15.91
CA LYS A 126 6.21 7.41 -16.66
C LYS A 126 6.52 5.92 -16.70
N LYS A 127 6.31 5.23 -15.59
CA LYS A 127 5.98 3.81 -15.69
C LYS A 127 4.53 3.78 -16.13
N GLU A 128 4.29 3.22 -17.32
CA GLU A 128 3.01 2.58 -17.57
C GLU A 128 2.72 1.73 -16.34
N CYS A 129 1.74 2.11 -15.54
CA CYS A 129 1.17 1.23 -14.56
C CYS A 129 0.57 0.08 -15.37
N HIS A 130 1.38 -0.96 -15.65
CA HIS A 130 0.84 -2.29 -15.81
C HIS A 130 0.17 -2.59 -14.48
N HIS A 131 -1.13 -2.32 -14.42
CA HIS A 131 -2.02 -2.94 -13.46
C HIS A 131 -1.80 -4.44 -13.62
N GLY A 132 -1.00 -5.01 -12.73
CA GLY A 132 -1.00 -6.43 -12.45
C GLY A 132 -2.27 -6.79 -11.69
N THR A 133 -3.42 -6.69 -12.36
CA THR A 133 -4.44 -7.73 -12.34
C THR A 133 -5.14 -7.62 -13.70
N TYR A 134 -5.06 -8.69 -14.49
CA TYR A 134 -5.67 -8.82 -15.80
C TYR A 134 -7.11 -8.30 -15.80
N SER A 135 -7.37 -7.21 -16.51
CA SER A 135 -8.68 -6.90 -17.11
C SER A 135 -8.50 -5.83 -18.19
N SER A 136 -8.40 -6.29 -19.44
CA SER A 136 -8.49 -5.46 -20.62
C SER A 136 -9.93 -5.47 -21.11
N THR A 137 -10.62 -4.33 -21.13
CA THR A 137 -11.53 -4.00 -22.24
C THR A 137 -11.73 -2.49 -22.32
N SER A 138 -11.23 -1.93 -23.43
CA SER A 138 -11.69 -0.69 -24.03
C SER A 138 -13.17 -0.79 -24.39
N GLU A 139 -13.97 0.18 -23.97
CA GLU A 139 -15.30 0.43 -24.51
C GLU A 139 -15.17 1.06 -25.91
N GLU A 140 -15.63 0.36 -26.95
CA GLU A 140 -16.05 1.03 -28.19
C GLU A 140 -17.44 0.56 -28.62
N SER A 141 -18.27 1.57 -28.86
CA SER A 141 -19.70 1.53 -29.09
C SER A 141 -20.03 1.49 -30.58
N CYS A 142 -20.86 0.52 -30.97
CA CYS A 142 -21.79 0.43 -32.11
C CYS A 142 -21.50 1.19 -33.44
N GLY A 143 -21.18 0.42 -34.48
CA GLY A 143 -22.02 0.18 -35.66
C GLY A 143 -22.29 1.31 -36.67
N ALA A 144 -21.80 1.13 -37.91
CA ALA A 144 -22.60 1.21 -39.14
C ALA A 144 -21.80 0.71 -40.37
N GLU A 145 -22.47 -0.10 -41.18
CA GLU A 145 -22.02 -0.70 -42.44
C GLU A 145 -21.66 0.33 -43.52
N LEU A 146 -20.78 -0.03 -44.47
CA LEU A 146 -21.09 -0.14 -45.91
C LEU A 146 -19.82 -0.37 -46.78
N LEU A 147 -19.84 -1.54 -47.44
CA LEU A 147 -19.43 -1.87 -48.83
C LEU A 147 -17.95 -1.89 -49.27
N GLU A 148 -17.63 -3.06 -49.81
CA GLU A 148 -16.45 -3.52 -50.55
C GLU A 148 -16.28 -2.81 -51.90
N GLU A 149 -15.03 -2.70 -52.40
CA GLU A 149 -14.64 -3.04 -53.78
C GLU A 149 -13.11 -2.95 -53.98
N ASP A 150 -12.53 -4.13 -54.27
CA ASP A 150 -11.52 -4.48 -55.29
C ASP A 150 -10.17 -3.76 -55.51
N GLU A 151 -9.12 -4.59 -55.32
CA GLU A 151 -8.05 -4.99 -56.24
C GLU A 151 -7.01 -4.01 -56.85
N ASN A 152 -5.74 -4.45 -56.65
CA ASN A 152 -4.57 -4.47 -57.54
C ASN A 152 -3.43 -3.43 -57.40
N GLU A 153 -2.27 -4.03 -57.08
CA GLU A 153 -0.88 -3.77 -57.50
C GLU A 153 -0.56 -2.41 -58.16
N ASP A 154 0.36 -1.65 -57.54
CA ASP A 154 1.68 -1.43 -58.14
C ASP A 154 2.67 -0.83 -57.13
N THR A 155 3.86 -1.41 -57.10
CA THR A 155 5.03 -1.00 -56.32
C THR A 155 5.59 0.34 -56.81
N VAL A 156 5.64 1.35 -55.94
CA VAL A 156 6.61 2.45 -56.04
C VAL A 156 7.10 2.78 -54.64
N MET A 157 8.43 2.74 -54.48
CA MET A 157 9.15 3.16 -53.27
C MET A 157 8.92 4.66 -53.02
N ASP A 158 8.43 5.02 -51.85
CA ASP A 158 8.66 6.34 -51.26
C ASP A 158 8.89 6.16 -49.76
N ASP A 159 10.03 6.69 -49.32
CA ASP A 159 10.44 6.85 -47.92
C ASP A 159 9.43 7.76 -47.20
N ASP A 160 8.76 7.25 -46.16
CA ASP A 160 8.20 8.05 -45.06
C ASP A 160 7.77 7.11 -43.92
N ASP A 161 8.73 6.65 -43.12
CA ASP A 161 8.48 6.14 -41.77
C ASP A 161 8.11 7.34 -40.88
N ALA A 162 6.84 7.73 -40.91
CA ALA A 162 6.27 8.64 -39.93
C ALA A 162 6.11 7.91 -38.60
N GLU A 163 7.18 7.88 -37.81
CA GLU A 163 7.09 7.76 -36.36
C GLU A 163 6.04 8.77 -35.87
N SER A 164 4.95 8.28 -35.28
CA SER A 164 4.01 9.12 -34.54
C SER A 164 4.70 9.58 -33.25
N SER A 165 5.62 10.54 -33.39
CA SER A 165 6.08 11.35 -32.28
C SER A 165 4.84 12.05 -31.74
N HIS A 166 4.33 11.61 -30.59
CA HIS A 166 3.47 12.46 -29.77
C HIS A 166 4.28 13.71 -29.44
N ASN A 167 4.10 14.74 -30.27
CA ASN A 167 4.51 16.10 -29.97
C ASN A 167 3.83 16.48 -28.66
N ARG A 168 4.54 16.33 -27.53
CA ARG A 168 4.22 17.07 -26.32
C ARG A 168 4.14 18.53 -26.76
N LYS A 169 2.94 19.14 -26.70
CA LYS A 169 2.91 20.59 -26.58
C LYS A 169 3.74 20.90 -25.34
N GLU A 170 4.89 21.53 -25.52
CA GLU A 170 5.60 22.16 -24.40
C GLU A 170 4.56 22.96 -23.61
N SER A 171 4.34 22.61 -22.34
CA SER A 171 3.41 23.32 -21.49
C SER A 171 3.88 24.77 -21.42
N CYS A 172 3.08 25.69 -21.96
CA CYS A 172 3.39 27.12 -22.10
C CYS A 172 3.39 27.87 -20.76
N LEU A 173 3.42 27.17 -19.62
CA LEU A 173 3.39 27.75 -18.28
C LEU A 173 4.82 28.03 -17.84
N SER A 174 5.11 29.29 -17.50
CA SER A 174 6.44 29.66 -17.01
C SER A 174 6.64 29.18 -15.57
N LYS A 175 7.89 28.93 -15.19
CA LYS A 175 8.25 28.52 -13.84
C LYS A 175 7.74 29.50 -12.79
N GLU A 176 7.74 30.80 -13.08
CA GLU A 176 7.22 31.85 -12.18
C GLU A 176 5.71 31.70 -11.92
N VAL A 177 4.94 31.25 -12.92
CA VAL A 177 3.50 30.98 -12.75
C VAL A 177 3.28 29.79 -11.83
N LEU A 178 4.06 28.72 -12.00
CA LEU A 178 3.98 27.53 -11.15
C LEU A 178 4.41 27.84 -9.70
N GLU A 179 5.48 28.60 -9.53
CA GLU A 179 5.92 29.10 -8.21
C GLU A 179 4.86 30.00 -7.57
N SER A 180 4.15 30.82 -8.36
CA SER A 180 3.04 31.65 -7.87
C SER A 180 1.85 30.81 -7.38
N LEU A 181 1.53 29.68 -8.03
CA LEU A 181 0.52 28.73 -7.54
C LEU A 181 0.96 28.09 -6.21
N ILE A 182 2.20 27.60 -6.16
CA ILE A 182 2.77 26.91 -4.98
C ILE A 182 2.79 27.83 -3.76
N ASN A 183 3.17 29.10 -3.94
CA ASN A 183 3.26 30.07 -2.85
C ASN A 183 1.89 30.69 -2.48
N GLY A 184 0.85 30.44 -3.28
CA GLY A 184 -0.49 31.00 -3.08
C GLY A 184 -0.66 32.45 -3.55
N ASP A 185 0.26 32.96 -4.37
CA ASP A 185 0.17 34.30 -4.98
C ASP A 185 -0.83 34.32 -6.16
N LEU A 186 -1.00 33.18 -6.83
CA LEU A 186 -2.03 32.96 -7.85
C LEU A 186 -3.12 32.04 -7.29
N SER A 187 -4.38 32.49 -7.33
CA SER A 187 -5.53 31.70 -6.90
C SER A 187 -6.43 31.38 -8.08
N LEU A 188 -6.83 30.11 -8.17
CA LEU A 188 -7.74 29.63 -9.21
C LEU A 188 -9.20 29.86 -8.78
N PRO A 189 -10.13 30.05 -9.72
CA PRO A 189 -11.54 30.29 -9.39
C PRO A 189 -12.14 29.07 -8.68
N TYR A 190 -13.09 29.31 -7.76
CA TYR A 190 -13.87 28.30 -7.03
C TYR A 190 -13.11 27.31 -6.12
N THR A 191 -11.77 27.39 -5.98
CA THR A 191 -10.98 26.47 -5.14
C THR A 191 -11.36 26.47 -3.65
N LYS A 192 -12.01 27.53 -3.16
CA LYS A 192 -12.55 27.62 -1.80
C LYS A 192 -13.61 26.56 -1.46
N GLN A 193 -14.16 25.88 -2.46
CA GLN A 193 -15.09 24.76 -2.26
C GLN A 193 -14.37 23.45 -1.95
N PHE A 194 -13.07 23.38 -2.26
CA PHE A 194 -12.21 22.20 -2.12
C PHE A 194 -11.18 22.45 -1.02
N VAL A 195 -11.65 22.66 0.20
CA VAL A 195 -10.78 22.97 1.34
C VAL A 195 -9.99 21.73 1.76
N LEU A 196 -8.67 21.80 1.67
CA LEU A 196 -7.76 20.76 2.13
C LEU A 196 -7.15 21.12 3.50
N PRO A 197 -6.77 20.14 4.33
CA PRO A 197 -6.01 20.36 5.55
C PRO A 197 -4.68 21.09 5.30
N PRO A 198 -4.14 21.83 6.30
CA PRO A 198 -2.88 22.55 6.14
C PRO A 198 -1.67 21.60 5.99
N VAL A 199 -0.58 22.12 5.42
CA VAL A 199 0.70 21.42 5.37
C VAL A 199 1.50 21.67 6.65
N ILE A 200 1.81 20.60 7.38
CA ILE A 200 2.68 20.63 8.55
C ILE A 200 3.95 19.85 8.25
N SER A 201 5.09 20.50 8.38
CA SER A 201 6.39 19.89 8.13
C SER A 201 6.77 18.86 9.20
N CYS A 202 7.64 17.92 8.82
CA CYS A 202 8.20 16.95 9.74
C CYS A 202 8.89 17.57 10.98
N PRO A 203 8.62 17.07 12.21
CA PRO A 203 9.29 17.53 13.43
C PRO A 203 10.83 17.42 13.38
N GLY A 204 11.33 16.37 12.71
CA GLY A 204 12.76 16.12 12.47
C GLY A 204 13.39 17.01 11.40
N GLY A 205 12.59 17.73 10.62
CA GLY A 205 13.06 18.65 9.57
C GLY A 205 13.57 17.95 8.30
N CYS A 206 13.02 16.79 7.94
CA CYS A 206 13.18 16.27 6.59
C CYS A 206 12.19 16.95 5.64
N GLU A 207 12.54 17.05 4.37
CA GLU A 207 11.72 17.68 3.33
C GLU A 207 10.73 16.71 2.67
N GLU A 208 10.84 15.41 2.96
CA GLU A 208 10.04 14.37 2.31
C GLU A 208 8.64 14.20 2.93
N GLU A 209 8.56 14.19 4.27
CA GLU A 209 7.33 13.83 4.97
C GLU A 209 6.58 15.06 5.49
N HIS A 210 5.27 15.09 5.21
CA HIS A 210 4.36 16.19 5.50
C HIS A 210 3.08 15.66 6.15
N TYR A 211 2.39 16.49 6.94
CA TYR A 211 1.25 16.05 7.74
C TYR A 211 0.10 17.04 7.67
N CYS A 212 -1.13 16.53 7.78
CA CYS A 212 -2.34 17.37 7.83
C CYS A 212 -2.57 18.04 9.20
N SER A 213 -1.93 17.53 10.26
CA SER A 213 -2.12 18.00 11.63
C SER A 213 -0.93 17.66 12.52
N LYS A 214 -0.79 18.38 13.64
CA LYS A 214 0.24 18.08 14.65
C LYS A 214 0.07 16.68 15.22
N LEU A 215 -1.17 16.24 15.40
CA LEU A 215 -1.49 14.89 15.87
C LEU A 215 -0.99 13.82 14.91
N CYS A 216 -1.16 14.00 13.59
CA CYS A 216 -0.60 13.09 12.59
C CYS A 216 0.93 13.09 12.61
N ALA A 217 1.56 14.27 12.70
CA ALA A 217 3.01 14.38 12.78
C ALA A 217 3.58 13.68 14.03
N GLU A 218 2.95 13.87 15.19
CA GLU A 218 3.34 13.24 16.46
C GLU A 218 3.10 11.72 16.42
N SER A 219 1.95 11.28 15.90
CA SER A 219 1.59 9.86 15.81
C SER A 219 2.56 9.08 14.91
N ASP A 220 2.90 9.63 13.74
CA ASP A 220 3.88 9.03 12.85
C ASP A 220 5.30 9.10 13.41
N TRP A 221 5.68 10.19 14.08
CA TRP A 221 6.97 10.34 14.74
C TRP A 221 7.18 9.28 15.84
N GLU A 222 6.18 9.10 16.71
CA GLU A 222 6.21 8.14 17.80
C GLU A 222 6.19 6.69 17.33
N SER A 223 5.52 6.42 16.21
CA SER A 223 5.26 5.05 15.75
C SER A 223 6.23 4.58 14.66
N PHE A 224 6.82 5.47 13.86
CA PHE A 224 7.64 5.07 12.70
C PHE A 224 8.80 6.04 12.45
N HIS A 225 8.48 7.31 12.18
CA HIS A 225 9.35 8.20 11.44
C HIS A 225 10.57 8.69 12.22
N SER A 226 10.54 8.73 13.55
CA SER A 226 11.71 9.18 14.35
C SER A 226 13.00 8.37 14.11
N LEU A 227 12.88 7.11 13.70
CA LEU A 227 14.01 6.26 13.29
C LEU A 227 14.38 6.40 11.81
N LEU A 228 13.40 6.72 10.96
CA LEU A 228 13.54 6.78 9.50
C LEU A 228 13.75 8.21 8.95
N CYS A 229 13.69 9.22 9.82
CA CYS A 229 13.81 10.62 9.43
C CYS A 229 15.21 10.93 8.86
N THR A 230 15.23 11.61 7.72
CA THR A 230 16.43 12.09 7.04
C THR A 230 16.75 13.57 7.33
N GLY A 231 16.06 14.19 8.28
CA GLY A 231 16.20 15.61 8.60
C GLY A 231 17.58 15.96 9.19
N GLU A 232 17.98 17.23 9.12
CA GLU A 232 19.31 17.70 9.58
C GLU A 232 19.54 17.51 11.08
N LYS A 233 18.46 17.45 11.87
CA LYS A 233 18.52 17.19 13.31
C LYS A 233 18.97 15.77 13.63
N VAL A 234 19.01 14.89 12.63
CA VAL A 234 19.47 13.52 12.75
C VAL A 234 20.99 13.45 12.59
N GLY A 235 21.65 12.62 13.41
CA GLY A 235 23.11 12.42 13.31
C GLY A 235 23.56 12.07 11.89
N SER A 236 24.61 12.75 11.41
CA SER A 236 25.05 12.71 10.00
C SER A 236 25.32 11.30 9.48
N SER A 237 25.92 10.42 10.31
CA SER A 237 26.17 9.02 9.95
C SER A 237 24.88 8.24 9.68
N ARG A 238 23.89 8.36 10.57
CA ARG A 238 22.59 7.69 10.40
C ARG A 238 21.87 8.22 9.17
N ARG A 239 21.85 9.53 8.97
CA ARG A 239 21.24 10.16 7.79
C ARG A 239 21.85 9.63 6.49
N ALA A 240 23.18 9.56 6.40
CA ALA A 240 23.85 9.04 5.22
C ALA A 240 23.52 7.56 4.94
N ALA A 241 23.42 6.73 5.98
CA ALA A 241 23.02 5.33 5.86
C ALA A 241 21.54 5.19 5.42
N LEU A 242 20.63 5.97 6.01
CA LEU A 242 19.21 6.02 5.61
C LEU A 242 19.03 6.42 4.15
N LEU A 243 19.76 7.43 3.67
CA LEU A 243 19.66 7.86 2.27
C LEU A 243 20.07 6.74 1.31
N LYS A 244 21.12 5.97 1.62
CA LYS A 244 21.50 4.79 0.82
C LYS A 244 20.44 3.71 0.82
N PHE A 245 19.81 3.46 1.97
CA PHE A 245 18.71 2.52 2.10
C PHE A 245 17.49 2.95 1.26
N ILE A 246 17.08 4.22 1.37
CA ILE A 246 15.95 4.78 0.61
C ILE A 246 16.24 4.75 -0.88
N GLU A 247 17.43 5.14 -1.29
CA GLU A 247 17.85 5.07 -2.70
C GLU A 247 17.80 3.63 -3.23
N HIS A 248 18.28 2.65 -2.46
CA HIS A 248 18.18 1.24 -2.84
C HIS A 248 16.74 0.78 -2.98
N ALA A 249 15.87 1.12 -2.02
CA ALA A 249 14.45 0.76 -2.05
C ALA A 249 13.76 1.36 -3.29
N ASN A 250 13.89 2.67 -3.51
CA ASN A 250 13.27 3.35 -4.66
C ASN A 250 13.75 2.81 -6.02
N ARG A 251 15.01 2.32 -6.10
CA ARG A 251 15.57 1.75 -7.34
C ARG A 251 15.19 0.29 -7.57
N THR A 252 14.76 -0.43 -6.55
CA THR A 252 14.56 -1.89 -6.62
C THR A 252 13.14 -2.29 -6.29
N ASN A 253 12.70 -2.07 -5.06
CA ASN A 253 11.33 -2.34 -4.61
C ASN A 253 11.00 -1.48 -3.37
N ASP A 254 9.91 -0.73 -3.45
CA ASP A 254 9.45 0.19 -2.39
C ASP A 254 8.88 -0.54 -1.16
N ILE A 255 8.59 -1.84 -1.27
CA ILE A 255 8.19 -2.70 -0.15
C ILE A 255 9.23 -2.70 0.98
N PHE A 256 10.49 -2.42 0.67
CA PHE A 256 11.54 -2.28 1.67
C PHE A 256 11.30 -1.09 2.60
N ILE A 257 10.73 0.00 2.12
CA ILE A 257 10.34 1.15 2.95
C ILE A 257 9.27 0.72 3.96
N LEU A 258 8.29 -0.08 3.53
CA LEU A 258 7.28 -0.64 4.43
C LEU A 258 7.88 -1.59 5.46
N ALA A 259 8.78 -2.47 5.04
CA ALA A 259 9.47 -3.36 5.97
C ALA A 259 10.28 -2.58 7.03
N ALA A 260 10.93 -1.48 6.62
CA ALA A 260 11.60 -0.56 7.53
C ALA A 260 10.63 0.15 8.48
N LYS A 261 9.43 0.55 8.02
CA LYS A 261 8.37 1.10 8.89
C LYS A 261 7.94 0.08 9.94
N VAL A 262 7.69 -1.18 9.56
CA VAL A 262 7.30 -2.24 10.50
C VAL A 262 8.37 -2.52 11.56
N ILE A 263 9.65 -2.61 11.15
CA ILE A 263 10.76 -2.77 12.09
C ILE A 263 10.83 -1.56 13.04
N SER A 264 10.74 -0.35 12.50
CA SER A 264 10.78 0.88 13.29
C SER A 264 9.65 0.94 14.31
N TYR A 265 8.44 0.53 13.93
CA TYR A 265 7.30 0.40 14.83
C TYR A 265 7.56 -0.56 15.98
N ALA A 266 8.05 -1.76 15.68
CA ALA A 266 8.33 -2.75 16.70
C ALA A 266 9.41 -2.26 17.69
N ILE A 267 10.45 -1.59 17.20
CA ILE A 267 11.52 -0.99 18.03
C ILE A 267 10.97 0.13 18.91
N LEU A 268 10.25 1.09 18.33
CA LEU A 268 9.73 2.26 19.06
C LEU A 268 8.69 1.85 20.10
N LYS A 269 7.80 0.91 19.76
CA LYS A 269 6.84 0.35 20.71
C LYS A 269 7.53 -0.41 21.83
N TYR A 270 8.56 -1.22 21.54
CA TYR A 270 9.36 -1.89 22.57
C TYR A 270 10.01 -0.88 23.53
N LYS A 271 10.63 0.17 23.00
CA LYS A 271 11.25 1.24 23.81
C LYS A 271 10.23 1.96 24.70
N LYS A 272 9.04 2.25 24.18
CA LYS A 272 7.94 2.87 24.95
C LYS A 272 7.48 1.97 26.10
N LEU A 273 7.24 0.69 25.84
CA LEU A 273 6.84 -0.29 26.86
C LEU A 273 7.92 -0.46 27.95
N ARG A 274 9.19 -0.49 27.54
CA ARG A 274 10.33 -0.58 28.47
C ARG A 274 10.43 0.66 29.36
N GLY A 275 10.32 1.86 28.78
CA GLY A 275 10.37 3.12 29.53
C GLY A 275 9.29 3.20 30.61
N HIS A 276 8.06 2.77 30.32
CA HIS A 276 6.98 2.73 31.31
C HIS A 276 7.26 1.79 32.49
N LEU A 277 7.97 0.67 32.26
CA LEU A 277 8.37 -0.23 33.34
C LEU A 277 9.48 0.35 34.22
N GLU A 278 10.38 1.14 33.64
CA GLU A 278 11.47 1.81 34.35
C GLU A 278 10.95 2.99 35.21
N ASP A 279 9.94 3.72 34.73
CA ASP A 279 9.31 4.84 35.44
C ASP A 279 8.28 4.39 36.51
N GLY A 280 7.67 3.21 36.33
CA GLY A 280 6.74 2.62 37.29
C GLY A 280 7.46 2.11 38.54
N LYS A 281 7.13 2.64 39.72
CA LYS A 281 7.61 2.16 41.05
C LYS A 281 7.10 0.74 41.41
N GLN A 282 7.30 -0.29 40.58
CA GLN A 282 7.25 -1.69 41.00
C GLN A 282 8.66 -2.23 41.20
N LYS A 283 9.23 -1.80 42.32
CA LYS A 283 10.32 -2.48 43.01
C LYS A 283 9.79 -3.80 43.58
N THR A 284 9.43 -4.74 42.72
CA THR A 284 9.05 -6.09 43.13
C THR A 284 9.91 -7.07 42.36
N ARG A 285 11.13 -7.24 42.89
CA ARG A 285 11.96 -8.44 42.77
C ARG A 285 12.26 -8.87 41.33
N LEU A 286 13.34 -8.32 40.78
CA LEU A 286 14.07 -8.87 39.63
C LEU A 286 14.48 -10.31 39.94
N ASP A 287 13.61 -11.26 39.60
CA ASP A 287 13.97 -12.63 39.30
C ASP A 287 13.39 -12.89 37.90
N LEU A 288 14.24 -13.21 36.91
CA LEU A 288 13.97 -13.52 35.47
C LEU A 288 14.32 -12.40 34.44
N MET A 289 15.59 -11.98 34.40
CA MET A 289 16.12 -10.93 33.51
C MET A 289 16.13 -11.23 31.99
N ASN A 290 15.72 -12.41 31.52
CA ASN A 290 15.48 -12.67 30.08
C ASN A 290 14.00 -12.82 29.73
N GLY A 291 13.19 -13.41 30.62
CA GLY A 291 11.76 -13.61 30.39
C GLY A 291 10.98 -12.29 30.27
N SER A 292 11.33 -11.29 31.09
CA SER A 292 10.63 -9.99 31.11
C SER A 292 10.96 -9.08 29.92
N LYS A 293 12.16 -9.19 29.32
CA LYS A 293 12.52 -8.35 28.16
C LYS A 293 11.94 -8.91 26.87
N PHE A 294 12.09 -10.22 26.67
CA PHE A 294 11.54 -10.88 25.49
C PHE A 294 10.01 -10.87 25.50
N SER A 295 9.35 -10.92 26.66
CA SER A 295 7.89 -10.75 26.74
C SER A 295 7.41 -9.38 26.27
N LEU A 296 8.13 -8.29 26.60
CA LEU A 296 7.81 -6.94 26.12
C LEU A 296 7.99 -6.83 24.60
N PHE A 297 8.99 -7.53 24.09
CA PHE A 297 9.28 -7.58 22.67
C PHE A 297 8.23 -8.39 21.89
N LEU A 298 7.75 -9.50 22.44
CA LEU A 298 6.58 -10.21 21.90
C LEU A 298 5.33 -9.32 21.92
N GLU A 299 5.12 -8.53 22.97
CA GLU A 299 4.00 -7.59 23.05
C GLU A 299 4.12 -6.41 22.06
N SER A 300 5.34 -5.92 21.80
CA SER A 300 5.56 -4.91 20.77
C SER A 300 5.34 -5.47 19.36
N TRP A 301 5.74 -6.71 19.12
CA TRP A 301 5.55 -7.45 17.87
C TRP A 301 4.10 -7.94 17.64
N LYS A 302 3.29 -8.05 18.70
CA LYS A 302 1.95 -8.65 18.67
C LYS A 302 1.05 -8.17 17.51
N PRO A 303 0.94 -6.87 17.16
CA PRO A 303 0.12 -6.46 16.01
C PRO A 303 0.58 -7.07 14.67
N ILE A 304 1.88 -7.25 14.50
CA ILE A 304 2.49 -7.81 13.27
C ILE A 304 2.40 -9.34 13.29
N SER A 305 2.38 -9.96 14.47
CA SER A 305 2.20 -11.42 14.57
C SER A 305 0.83 -11.88 14.07
N MET A 306 -0.17 -10.99 14.04
CA MET A 306 -1.54 -11.28 13.61
C MET A 306 -1.69 -11.38 12.08
N GLY A 307 -0.85 -10.71 11.30
CA GLY A 307 -0.86 -10.81 9.84
C GLY A 307 -0.43 -12.18 9.35
N PHE A 308 -1.10 -12.68 8.30
CA PHE A 308 -0.64 -13.88 7.60
C PHE A 308 0.69 -13.57 6.92
N LYS A 309 1.70 -14.43 7.05
CA LYS A 309 3.04 -14.13 6.56
C LYS A 309 3.79 -15.39 6.17
N ARG A 310 4.53 -15.29 5.08
CA ARG A 310 5.51 -16.27 4.61
C ARG A 310 6.74 -15.49 4.15
N ARG A 311 7.86 -16.18 3.93
CA ARG A 311 9.05 -15.53 3.36
C ARG A 311 8.72 -15.04 1.96
N TRP A 312 9.08 -13.81 1.66
CA TRP A 312 8.81 -13.17 0.37
C TRP A 312 9.22 -14.04 -0.82
N TRP A 313 10.45 -14.55 -0.84
CA TRP A 313 10.94 -15.41 -1.92
C TRP A 313 10.21 -16.75 -2.01
N ASP A 314 9.45 -17.19 -1.00
CA ASP A 314 8.64 -18.41 -1.06
C ASP A 314 7.21 -18.16 -1.54
N CYS A 315 6.74 -16.91 -1.58
CA CYS A 315 5.33 -16.58 -1.84
C CYS A 315 5.09 -15.53 -2.91
N ILE A 316 6.10 -14.78 -3.36
CA ILE A 316 5.96 -13.88 -4.52
C ILE A 316 5.55 -14.72 -5.74
N ALA A 317 4.62 -14.21 -6.56
CA ALA A 317 4.25 -14.87 -7.81
C ALA A 317 5.46 -14.97 -8.74
N LEU A 318 5.51 -16.03 -9.55
CA LEU A 318 6.50 -16.10 -10.62
C LEU A 318 6.04 -15.18 -11.76
N PRO A 319 6.91 -14.29 -12.25
CA PRO A 319 6.61 -13.53 -13.47
C PRO A 319 6.35 -14.46 -14.67
N ASP A 320 5.48 -14.04 -15.59
CA ASP A 320 5.09 -14.82 -16.77
C ASP A 320 6.28 -15.18 -17.68
N ASP A 321 7.35 -14.39 -17.64
CA ASP A 321 8.59 -14.60 -18.39
C ASP A 321 9.61 -15.52 -17.70
N VAL A 322 9.36 -15.92 -16.45
CA VAL A 322 10.21 -16.86 -15.72
C VAL A 322 9.76 -18.30 -16.00
N ALA A 323 10.56 -19.03 -16.77
CA ALA A 323 10.31 -20.45 -17.00
C ALA A 323 10.37 -21.24 -15.68
N VAL A 324 9.59 -22.32 -15.59
CA VAL A 324 9.53 -23.19 -14.39
C VAL A 324 10.92 -23.72 -13.97
N CYS A 325 11.84 -23.94 -14.93
CA CYS A 325 13.20 -24.34 -14.62
C CYS A 325 14.05 -23.25 -13.92
N ASP A 326 13.65 -21.99 -14.03
CA ASP A 326 14.36 -20.81 -13.51
C ASP A 326 13.76 -20.29 -12.19
N GLU A 327 12.73 -20.95 -11.65
CA GLU A 327 12.11 -20.58 -10.37
C GLU A 327 13.14 -20.53 -9.22
N THR A 328 14.00 -21.54 -9.09
CA THR A 328 14.98 -21.59 -7.99
C THR A 328 15.99 -20.44 -8.07
N PRO A 329 16.64 -20.17 -9.23
CA PRO A 329 17.43 -18.96 -9.44
C PRO A 329 16.70 -17.67 -9.10
N PHE A 330 15.44 -17.52 -9.55
CA PHE A 330 14.63 -16.34 -9.28
C PHE A 330 14.39 -16.15 -7.77
N ARG A 331 13.96 -17.20 -7.04
CA ARG A 331 13.78 -17.13 -5.58
C ARG A 331 15.07 -16.72 -4.86
N MET A 332 16.23 -17.24 -5.31
CA MET A 332 17.53 -16.86 -4.73
C MET A 332 17.85 -15.38 -4.96
N GLN A 333 17.60 -14.84 -6.16
CA GLN A 333 17.79 -13.41 -6.45
C GLN A 333 16.92 -12.53 -5.56
N ILE A 334 15.64 -12.87 -5.37
CA ILE A 334 14.72 -12.15 -4.47
C ILE A 334 15.22 -12.19 -3.03
N ARG A 335 15.72 -13.34 -2.56
CA ARG A 335 16.31 -13.48 -1.23
C ARG A 335 17.56 -12.61 -1.06
N ASP A 336 18.46 -12.60 -2.04
CA ASP A 336 19.69 -11.83 -1.99
C ASP A 336 19.42 -10.32 -2.05
N LEU A 337 18.39 -9.90 -2.80
CA LEU A 337 17.91 -8.53 -2.83
C LEU A 337 17.38 -8.09 -1.45
N ALA A 338 16.54 -8.91 -0.82
CA ALA A 338 16.06 -8.66 0.53
C ALA A 338 17.21 -8.56 1.55
N TYR A 339 18.23 -9.41 1.41
CA TYR A 339 19.41 -9.38 2.28
C TYR A 339 20.24 -8.11 2.10
N ALA A 340 20.45 -7.64 0.87
CA ALA A 340 21.15 -6.38 0.59
C ALA A 340 20.43 -5.18 1.21
N SER A 341 19.12 -5.10 1.02
CA SER A 341 18.26 -4.09 1.62
C SER A 341 18.33 -4.11 3.16
N LEU A 342 18.27 -5.30 3.76
CA LEU A 342 18.39 -5.48 5.21
C LEU A 342 19.73 -4.99 5.75
N GLN A 343 20.85 -5.21 5.07
CA GLN A 343 22.15 -4.68 5.54
C GLN A 343 22.16 -3.15 5.55
N LEU A 344 21.63 -2.51 4.51
CA LEU A 344 21.51 -1.05 4.46
C LEU A 344 20.63 -0.51 5.60
N LEU A 345 19.53 -1.20 5.91
CA LEU A 345 18.66 -0.84 7.03
C LEU A 345 19.36 -1.02 8.39
N LYS A 346 20.15 -2.08 8.55
CA LYS A 346 20.95 -2.32 9.76
C LYS A 346 21.95 -1.19 9.97
N ASP A 347 22.69 -0.81 8.94
CA ASP A 347 23.65 0.30 9.02
C ASP A 347 22.98 1.62 9.45
N ALA A 348 21.70 1.77 9.13
CA ALA A 348 20.92 2.95 9.47
C ALA A 348 20.34 2.93 10.89
N ILE A 349 19.63 1.87 11.29
CA ILE A 349 18.76 1.89 12.48
C ILE A 349 18.95 0.69 13.42
N PHE A 350 20.02 -0.10 13.27
CA PHE A 350 20.25 -1.27 14.12
C PHE A 350 20.23 -0.94 15.61
N ASP A 351 19.48 -1.74 16.37
CA ASP A 351 19.40 -1.68 17.82
C ASP A 351 19.76 -3.05 18.40
N PRO A 352 20.85 -3.18 19.19
CA PRO A 352 21.25 -4.46 19.76
C PRO A 352 20.19 -5.14 20.63
N GLU A 353 19.31 -4.39 21.29
CA GLU A 353 18.23 -4.97 22.09
C GLU A 353 17.11 -5.56 21.24
N CYS A 354 17.00 -5.10 19.99
CA CYS A 354 16.02 -5.56 19.01
C CYS A 354 16.68 -6.36 17.87
N ALA A 355 17.90 -6.88 18.08
CA ALA A 355 18.67 -7.58 17.06
C ALA A 355 17.90 -8.67 16.29
N PRO A 356 16.99 -9.46 16.91
CA PRO A 356 16.18 -10.44 16.16
C PRO A 356 15.33 -9.86 15.03
N LEU A 357 14.90 -8.58 15.10
CA LEU A 357 14.13 -7.93 14.02
C LEU A 357 14.95 -7.74 12.74
N PHE A 358 16.28 -7.73 12.87
CA PHE A 358 17.20 -7.55 11.75
C PHE A 358 17.72 -8.89 11.21
N SER A 359 17.01 -9.98 11.48
CA SER A 359 17.21 -11.27 10.83
C SER A 359 16.61 -11.28 9.42
N LEU A 360 17.20 -12.05 8.52
CA LEU A 360 16.68 -12.18 7.15
C LEU A 360 15.35 -12.92 7.15
N GLU A 361 15.17 -13.88 8.06
CA GLU A 361 13.91 -14.57 8.29
C GLU A 361 12.79 -13.59 8.69
N ILE A 362 12.97 -12.74 9.71
CA ILE A 362 11.93 -11.75 10.07
C ILE A 362 11.69 -10.77 8.93
N TYR A 363 12.75 -10.24 8.31
CA TYR A 363 12.63 -9.27 7.23
C TYR A 363 11.85 -9.83 6.03
N GLY A 364 12.17 -11.06 5.61
CA GLY A 364 11.47 -11.75 4.53
C GLY A 364 10.00 -12.03 4.85
N HIS A 365 9.67 -12.35 6.11
CA HIS A 365 8.27 -12.54 6.53
C HIS A 365 7.49 -11.23 6.63
N ILE A 366 8.13 -10.12 7.00
CA ILE A 366 7.48 -8.80 6.97
C ILE A 366 7.11 -8.45 5.53
N ILE A 367 8.03 -8.65 4.57
CA ILE A 367 7.76 -8.35 3.16
C ILE A 367 6.64 -9.26 2.62
N GLY A 368 6.73 -10.57 2.84
CA GLY A 368 5.68 -11.49 2.41
C GLY A 368 4.34 -11.28 3.12
N MET A 369 4.31 -10.62 4.28
CA MET A 369 3.07 -10.17 4.91
C MET A 369 2.33 -9.14 4.06
N PHE A 370 3.03 -8.20 3.42
CA PHE A 370 2.36 -7.25 2.53
C PHE A 370 1.88 -7.98 1.27
N GLU A 371 2.74 -8.76 0.62
CA GLU A 371 2.37 -9.53 -0.59
C GLU A 371 1.09 -10.37 -0.43
N LEU A 372 0.93 -11.02 0.73
CA LEU A 372 -0.18 -11.95 0.97
C LEU A 372 -1.44 -11.32 1.56
N ASN A 373 -1.39 -10.03 1.91
CA ASN A 373 -2.51 -9.35 2.57
C ASN A 373 -2.83 -7.99 1.93
N ASN A 374 -2.22 -7.69 0.78
CA ASN A 374 -2.29 -6.37 0.16
C ASN A 374 -3.74 -6.03 -0.22
N LEU A 375 -4.08 -4.79 0.11
CA LEU A 375 -5.17 -4.02 -0.47
C LEU A 375 -4.57 -2.67 -0.82
N ASP A 376 -4.80 -2.20 -2.05
CA ASP A 376 -4.21 -0.95 -2.50
C ASP A 376 -4.69 0.22 -1.65
N LEU A 377 -3.75 1.07 -1.24
CA LEU A 377 -4.06 2.36 -0.64
C LEU A 377 -4.32 3.32 -1.79
N VAL A 378 -5.59 3.67 -1.97
CA VAL A 378 -6.02 4.65 -2.99
C VAL A 378 -6.78 5.78 -2.32
N VAL A 379 -6.43 7.03 -2.64
CA VAL A 379 -7.21 8.22 -2.23
C VAL A 379 -7.45 9.08 -3.46
N ALA A 380 -8.73 9.33 -3.77
CA ALA A 380 -9.13 10.09 -4.95
C ALA A 380 -8.61 11.53 -4.93
N SER A 381 -8.22 12.03 -6.11
CA SER A 381 -7.63 13.34 -6.28
C SER A 381 -8.66 14.47 -6.11
N PRO A 382 -8.44 15.45 -5.22
CA PRO A 382 -9.30 16.63 -5.16
C PRO A 382 -9.14 17.55 -6.38
N VAL A 383 -8.07 17.36 -7.17
CA VAL A 383 -7.86 18.10 -8.44
C VAL A 383 -8.83 17.61 -9.51
N GLU A 384 -9.15 16.31 -9.52
CA GLU A 384 -10.19 15.75 -10.38
C GLU A 384 -11.55 16.35 -10.06
N ASP A 385 -11.97 16.27 -8.79
CA ASP A 385 -13.23 16.85 -8.33
C ASP A 385 -13.34 18.35 -8.66
N TYR A 386 -12.21 19.06 -8.56
CA TYR A 386 -12.15 20.47 -8.92
C TYR A 386 -12.44 20.71 -10.40
N PHE A 387 -11.80 19.97 -11.30
CA PHE A 387 -12.02 20.14 -12.73
C PHE A 387 -13.38 19.64 -13.20
N ILE A 388 -13.91 18.56 -12.61
CA ILE A 388 -15.29 18.11 -12.82
C ILE A 388 -16.25 19.24 -12.42
N TYR A 389 -16.05 19.85 -11.26
CA TYR A 389 -16.88 20.98 -10.81
C TYR A 389 -16.83 22.17 -11.77
N ILE A 390 -15.65 22.51 -12.30
CA ILE A 390 -15.53 23.58 -13.32
C ILE A 390 -16.30 23.20 -14.60
N ASP A 391 -16.22 21.94 -15.02
CA ASP A 391 -16.91 21.45 -16.22
C ASP A 391 -18.44 21.49 -16.09
N ASP A 392 -18.95 21.22 -14.88
CA ASP A 392 -20.37 21.22 -14.51
C ASP A 392 -20.97 22.62 -14.26
N LEU A 393 -20.16 23.68 -14.26
CA LEU A 393 -20.65 25.05 -14.07
C LEU A 393 -21.61 25.47 -15.20
N PRO A 394 -22.57 26.37 -14.92
CA PRO A 394 -23.35 27.02 -15.97
C PRO A 394 -22.45 27.70 -17.00
N VAL A 395 -22.76 27.57 -18.29
CA VAL A 395 -21.95 28.08 -19.43
C VAL A 395 -21.27 29.44 -19.19
N PRO A 396 -21.96 30.53 -18.76
CA PRO A 396 -21.29 31.80 -18.57
C PRO A 396 -20.24 31.80 -17.44
N GLU A 397 -20.45 31.02 -16.38
CA GLU A 397 -19.50 30.88 -15.27
C GLU A 397 -18.34 29.94 -15.65
N LYS A 398 -18.65 28.87 -16.39
CA LYS A 398 -17.68 27.94 -16.95
C LYS A 398 -16.70 28.65 -17.87
N GLU A 399 -17.18 29.41 -18.85
CA GLU A 399 -16.32 30.12 -19.81
C GLU A 399 -15.37 31.12 -19.11
N GLU A 400 -15.82 31.81 -18.06
CA GLU A 400 -14.95 32.70 -17.28
C GLU A 400 -13.93 31.93 -16.43
N ALA A 401 -14.32 30.80 -15.85
CA ALA A 401 -13.42 29.96 -15.07
C ALA A 401 -12.34 29.32 -15.96
N GLU A 402 -12.73 28.77 -17.11
CA GLU A 402 -11.85 28.10 -18.07
C GLU A 402 -10.78 29.04 -18.63
N LYS A 403 -11.05 30.35 -18.76
CA LYS A 403 -10.00 31.32 -19.13
C LYS A 403 -8.78 31.28 -18.20
N LEU A 404 -8.98 30.95 -16.93
CA LEU A 404 -7.92 30.85 -15.92
C LEU A 404 -7.44 29.41 -15.72
N THR A 405 -8.34 28.42 -15.80
CA THR A 405 -8.02 27.04 -15.42
C THR A 405 -7.56 26.18 -16.59
N ARG A 406 -8.00 26.47 -17.83
CA ARG A 406 -7.71 25.66 -19.02
C ARG A 406 -6.21 25.48 -19.29
N PRO A 407 -5.35 26.51 -19.15
CA PRO A 407 -3.90 26.31 -19.34
C PRO A 407 -3.30 25.27 -18.39
N PHE A 408 -3.82 25.16 -17.17
CA PHE A 408 -3.36 24.18 -16.19
C PHE A 408 -3.92 22.79 -16.48
N LEU A 409 -5.20 22.68 -16.85
CA LEU A 409 -5.79 21.41 -17.27
C LEU A 409 -5.08 20.84 -18.50
N ASP A 410 -4.84 21.67 -19.51
CA ASP A 410 -4.14 21.29 -20.74
C ASP A 410 -2.68 20.86 -20.45
N ALA A 411 -2.03 21.49 -19.46
CA ALA A 411 -0.67 21.12 -19.04
C ALA A 411 -0.63 19.80 -18.26
N LEU A 412 -1.64 19.53 -17.44
CA LEU A 412 -1.78 18.26 -16.71
C LEU A 412 -2.13 17.10 -17.66
N GLY A 413 -2.90 17.36 -18.72
CA GLY A 413 -3.40 16.30 -19.61
C GLY A 413 -4.24 15.30 -18.83
N ASP A 414 -4.05 14.01 -19.07
CA ASP A 414 -4.74 12.93 -18.35
C ASP A 414 -4.27 12.77 -16.90
N ASP A 415 -3.14 13.40 -16.52
CA ASP A 415 -2.56 13.22 -15.20
C ASP A 415 -3.32 13.99 -14.10
N TYR A 416 -4.33 14.81 -14.42
CA TYR A 416 -5.09 15.60 -13.43
C TYR A 416 -5.87 14.74 -12.42
N SER A 417 -6.24 13.52 -12.81
CA SER A 417 -7.01 12.56 -12.00
C SER A 417 -6.15 11.53 -11.25
N VAL A 418 -4.83 11.61 -11.35
CA VAL A 418 -3.92 10.69 -10.64
C VAL A 418 -4.22 10.69 -9.14
N CYS A 419 -4.64 9.53 -8.64
CA CYS A 419 -4.94 9.30 -7.24
C CYS A 419 -3.66 9.17 -6.42
N CYS A 420 -3.77 9.36 -5.10
CA CYS A 420 -2.70 8.94 -4.20
C CYS A 420 -2.70 7.42 -4.13
N GLU A 421 -1.55 6.82 -4.42
CA GLU A 421 -1.35 5.39 -4.46
C GLU A 421 -0.27 4.96 -3.47
N GLY A 422 -0.49 3.82 -2.82
CA GLY A 422 0.44 3.26 -1.88
C GLY A 422 0.12 1.84 -1.50
N THR A 423 0.97 1.28 -0.65
CA THR A 423 0.82 -0.07 -0.13
C THR A 423 0.56 0.01 1.38
N ALA A 424 -0.39 -0.78 1.88
CA ALA A 424 -0.82 -0.73 3.26
C ALA A 424 -1.23 -2.11 3.79
N PHE A 425 -1.08 -2.29 5.11
CA PHE A 425 -1.59 -3.46 5.83
C PHE A 425 -2.75 -3.04 6.75
N PHE A 426 -3.92 -3.64 6.54
CA PHE A 426 -5.19 -3.34 7.23
C PHE A 426 -5.60 -4.52 8.12
N PRO A 427 -5.38 -4.46 9.46
CA PRO A 427 -5.49 -5.64 10.32
C PRO A 427 -6.84 -6.39 10.30
N LEU A 428 -7.96 -5.67 10.17
CA LEU A 428 -9.30 -6.24 10.15
C LEU A 428 -9.68 -6.66 8.73
N GLN A 429 -9.41 -5.83 7.72
CA GLN A 429 -9.70 -6.15 6.33
C GLN A 429 -8.91 -7.39 5.85
N SER A 430 -7.64 -7.53 6.23
CA SER A 430 -6.82 -8.69 5.88
C SER A 430 -7.31 -10.01 6.52
N CYS A 431 -8.35 -9.97 7.37
CA CYS A 431 -9.03 -11.17 7.88
C CYS A 431 -10.26 -11.57 7.05
N MET A 432 -10.67 -10.77 6.05
CA MET A 432 -11.83 -11.06 5.21
C MET A 432 -11.45 -12.11 4.16
N ASN A 433 -12.14 -13.24 4.16
CA ASN A 433 -11.88 -14.32 3.21
C ASN A 433 -12.41 -14.00 1.81
N HIS A 434 -11.84 -14.70 0.83
CA HIS A 434 -12.25 -14.61 -0.56
C HIS A 434 -13.57 -15.35 -0.85
N SER A 435 -14.39 -14.77 -1.74
CA SER A 435 -15.43 -15.49 -2.50
C SER A 435 -15.52 -14.92 -3.92
N CYS A 436 -15.67 -15.77 -4.95
CA CYS A 436 -16.00 -15.30 -6.31
C CYS A 436 -17.46 -14.83 -6.45
N CYS A 437 -18.27 -14.97 -5.39
CA CYS A 437 -19.56 -14.29 -5.20
C CYS A 437 -19.48 -13.54 -3.87
N PRO A 438 -18.75 -12.41 -3.81
CA PRO A 438 -18.59 -11.69 -2.56
C PRO A 438 -19.90 -11.04 -2.10
N ASN A 439 -20.04 -10.84 -0.79
CA ASN A 439 -21.14 -10.06 -0.23
C ASN A 439 -20.73 -8.65 0.21
N ALA A 440 -19.44 -8.32 0.10
CA ALA A 440 -18.89 -6.99 0.33
C ALA A 440 -17.75 -6.66 -0.65
N LYS A 441 -17.42 -5.37 -0.79
CA LYS A 441 -16.25 -4.93 -1.58
C LYS A 441 -15.51 -3.79 -0.91
N ALA A 442 -14.22 -3.64 -1.24
CA ALA A 442 -13.48 -2.42 -0.96
C ALA A 442 -13.93 -1.32 -1.92
N PHE A 443 -14.40 -0.20 -1.39
CA PHE A 443 -14.90 0.93 -2.19
C PHE A 443 -14.84 2.23 -1.40
N LYS A 444 -14.12 3.23 -1.94
CA LYS A 444 -14.09 4.60 -1.39
C LYS A 444 -15.35 5.35 -1.79
N ARG A 445 -16.06 5.90 -0.82
CA ARG A 445 -17.21 6.79 -1.05
C ARG A 445 -16.70 8.23 -1.15
N ASP A 446 -17.51 9.13 -1.68
CA ASP A 446 -17.11 10.53 -1.91
C ASP A 446 -16.65 11.26 -0.64
N GLU A 447 -17.15 10.86 0.54
CA GLU A 447 -16.71 11.40 1.82
C GLU A 447 -15.40 10.80 2.38
N ASP A 448 -14.89 9.72 1.78
CA ASP A 448 -13.74 8.96 2.27
C ASP A 448 -12.43 9.49 1.68
N ARG A 449 -11.89 10.53 2.34
CA ARG A 449 -10.74 11.32 1.88
C ARG A 449 -9.40 10.98 2.53
N ASP A 450 -9.28 9.80 3.12
CA ASP A 450 -8.05 9.32 3.77
C ASP A 450 -7.68 7.92 3.28
N GLY A 451 -6.55 7.37 3.75
CA GLY A 451 -6.04 6.07 3.32
C GLY A 451 -6.75 4.85 3.92
N LYS A 452 -7.80 5.00 4.75
CA LYS A 452 -8.45 3.87 5.43
C LYS A 452 -9.13 2.91 4.45
N ALA A 453 -9.05 1.60 4.65
CA ALA A 453 -9.81 0.67 3.83
C ALA A 453 -11.30 0.83 4.14
N VAL A 454 -12.13 1.00 3.12
CA VAL A 454 -13.58 1.17 3.27
C VAL A 454 -14.26 -0.03 2.64
N ILE A 455 -14.98 -0.79 3.45
CA ILE A 455 -15.71 -1.98 3.01
C ILE A 455 -17.20 -1.67 3.07
N ILE A 456 -17.89 -1.86 1.95
CA ILE A 456 -19.34 -1.71 1.85
C ILE A 456 -19.99 -3.04 1.47
N ALA A 457 -21.22 -3.25 1.93
CA ALA A 457 -22.01 -4.42 1.55
C ALA A 457 -22.49 -4.32 0.10
N LEU A 458 -22.33 -5.40 -0.66
CA LEU A 458 -22.85 -5.54 -2.04
C LEU A 458 -24.28 -6.06 -2.09
N GLN A 459 -24.73 -6.68 -0.99
CA GLN A 459 -26.04 -7.27 -0.82
C GLN A 459 -26.38 -7.29 0.67
N PRO A 460 -27.64 -7.53 1.07
CA PRO A 460 -27.96 -7.68 2.49
C PRO A 460 -27.14 -8.80 3.15
N ILE A 461 -26.49 -8.51 4.28
CA ILE A 461 -25.67 -9.47 5.04
C ILE A 461 -26.37 -9.76 6.36
N SER A 462 -26.65 -11.04 6.62
CA SER A 462 -27.34 -11.45 7.85
C SER A 462 -26.39 -11.52 9.05
N LYS A 463 -26.91 -11.29 10.26
CA LYS A 463 -26.13 -11.51 11.48
C LYS A 463 -25.62 -12.95 11.54
N GLY A 464 -24.31 -13.10 11.74
CA GLY A 464 -23.60 -14.38 11.81
C GLY A 464 -23.05 -14.88 10.47
N GLU A 465 -23.42 -14.24 9.37
CA GLU A 465 -22.88 -14.52 8.03
C GLU A 465 -21.41 -14.09 7.94
N GLU A 466 -20.63 -14.79 7.10
CA GLU A 466 -19.25 -14.42 6.82
C GLU A 466 -19.23 -13.26 5.83
N ILE A 467 -18.45 -12.22 6.14
CA ILE A 467 -18.22 -11.10 5.23
C ILE A 467 -17.04 -11.50 4.34
N THR A 468 -17.31 -11.62 3.05
CA THR A 468 -16.33 -12.02 2.03
C THR A 468 -16.17 -10.93 0.99
N ILE A 469 -14.94 -10.77 0.51
CA ILE A 469 -14.56 -9.86 -0.57
C ILE A 469 -13.97 -10.67 -1.73
N SER A 470 -13.87 -10.09 -2.92
CA SER A 470 -13.07 -10.70 -3.98
C SER A 470 -11.60 -10.27 -3.85
N TYR A 471 -10.67 -11.15 -4.21
CA TYR A 471 -9.23 -10.86 -4.24
C TYR A 471 -8.73 -10.67 -5.68
N ILE A 472 -9.60 -10.95 -6.65
CA ILE A 472 -9.31 -11.06 -8.07
C ILE A 472 -10.52 -10.54 -8.84
N ASP A 473 -10.41 -10.38 -10.15
CA ASP A 473 -11.58 -10.17 -10.99
C ASP A 473 -12.46 -11.44 -10.99
N GLU A 474 -13.68 -11.32 -10.43
CA GLU A 474 -14.63 -12.42 -10.38
C GLU A 474 -15.23 -12.80 -11.74
N ASP A 475 -15.14 -11.95 -12.76
CA ASP A 475 -15.73 -12.19 -14.09
C ASP A 475 -14.82 -13.06 -14.98
N LEU A 476 -13.56 -13.27 -14.58
CA LEU A 476 -12.65 -14.19 -15.25
C LEU A 476 -13.17 -15.63 -15.26
N PRO A 477 -12.80 -16.46 -16.25
CA PRO A 477 -13.15 -17.88 -16.29
C PRO A 477 -12.66 -18.67 -15.07
N TYR A 478 -13.36 -19.77 -14.73
CA TYR A 478 -13.03 -20.62 -13.57
C TYR A 478 -11.54 -20.99 -13.45
N GLY A 479 -10.92 -21.43 -14.57
CA GLY A 479 -9.52 -21.85 -14.58
C GLY A 479 -8.56 -20.72 -14.20
N GLU A 480 -8.79 -19.52 -14.74
CA GLU A 480 -7.99 -18.32 -14.48
C GLU A 480 -8.16 -17.84 -13.05
N ARG A 481 -9.40 -17.81 -12.53
CA ARG A 481 -9.66 -17.49 -11.13
C ARG A 481 -8.92 -18.44 -10.17
N GLN A 482 -8.93 -19.75 -10.45
CA GLN A 482 -8.22 -20.72 -9.62
C GLN A 482 -6.70 -20.59 -9.73
N ALA A 483 -6.17 -20.19 -10.89
CA ALA A 483 -4.74 -19.92 -11.08
C ALA A 483 -4.30 -18.69 -10.26
N LEU A 484 -5.00 -17.57 -10.36
CA LEU A 484 -4.71 -16.36 -9.58
C LEU A 484 -4.79 -16.60 -8.06
N LEU A 485 -5.79 -17.37 -7.61
CA LEU A 485 -5.94 -17.69 -6.18
C LEU A 485 -4.90 -18.70 -5.66
N ALA A 486 -4.21 -19.42 -6.56
CA ALA A 486 -3.14 -20.33 -6.18
C ALA A 486 -1.95 -19.58 -5.57
N ASP A 487 -1.71 -18.33 -5.98
CA ASP A 487 -0.66 -17.46 -5.42
C ASP A 487 -0.94 -17.10 -3.95
N TYR A 488 -2.22 -16.99 -3.58
CA TYR A 488 -2.65 -16.87 -2.19
C TYR A 488 -2.56 -18.20 -1.40
N GLY A 489 -2.23 -19.30 -2.07
CA GLY A 489 -1.99 -20.60 -1.45
C GLY A 489 -3.25 -21.41 -1.14
N PHE A 490 -4.39 -21.14 -1.80
CA PHE A 490 -5.63 -21.90 -1.60
C PHE A 490 -6.37 -22.18 -2.91
N ARG A 491 -7.36 -23.08 -2.85
CA ARG A 491 -8.28 -23.41 -3.95
C ARG A 491 -9.69 -22.95 -3.58
N CYS A 492 -10.29 -22.07 -4.36
CA CYS A 492 -11.62 -21.56 -4.05
C CYS A 492 -12.70 -22.63 -4.26
N THR A 493 -13.64 -22.71 -3.32
CA THR A 493 -14.76 -23.65 -3.31
C THR A 493 -16.10 -22.97 -3.01
N CYS A 494 -16.19 -21.67 -3.32
CA CYS A 494 -17.46 -20.92 -3.21
C CYS A 494 -18.53 -21.49 -4.17
N GLU A 495 -19.75 -20.98 -4.07
CA GLU A 495 -20.91 -21.40 -4.88
C GLU A 495 -20.61 -21.30 -6.39
N LYS A 496 -20.20 -20.14 -6.89
CA LYS A 496 -19.80 -19.93 -8.30
C LYS A 496 -18.73 -20.92 -8.77
N CYS A 497 -17.69 -21.14 -7.96
CA CYS A 497 -16.63 -22.10 -8.29
C CYS A 497 -17.09 -23.57 -8.22
N SER A 498 -18.14 -23.88 -7.46
CA SER A 498 -18.71 -25.23 -7.38
C SER A 498 -19.60 -25.51 -8.59
N ASP A 499 -20.34 -24.50 -9.05
CA ASP A 499 -21.25 -24.60 -10.19
C ASP A 499 -20.52 -24.62 -11.54
N GLU A 500 -19.45 -23.83 -11.69
CA GLU A 500 -18.65 -23.73 -12.93
C GLU A 500 -17.58 -24.82 -13.08
N LYS A 501 -17.39 -25.66 -12.06
CA LYS A 501 -16.38 -26.71 -12.11
C LYS A 501 -16.80 -27.78 -13.12
N GLU A 502 -16.15 -27.81 -14.28
CA GLU A 502 -16.34 -28.90 -15.24
C GLU A 502 -15.97 -30.26 -14.61
N PRO A 503 -16.73 -31.33 -14.92
CA PRO A 503 -16.56 -32.66 -14.30
C PRO A 503 -15.31 -33.43 -14.73
#